data_AF-A0A1Y0C4K7-F1
#
_entry.id   AF-A0A1Y0C4K7-F1
#
_cell.length_a   1.000
_cell.length_b   1.000
_cell.length_c   1.000
_cell.angle_alpha   90.00
_cell.angle_beta   90.00
_cell.angle_gamma   90.00
#
_symmetry.space_group_name_H-M   'P 1'
#
loop_
_entity.id
_entity.type
_entity.pdbx_description
1 polymer ?
#
loop_
_entity_poly.entity_id
_entity_poly.type
_entity_poly.pdbx_seq_one_letter_code
_entity_poly.pdbx_strand_id
1 'polypeptide(L)'
;MTFSSTGSQNVKSVSCCLLFDPRGGEIHHVHRVVTMEGAPDTSQAELEAETLRVAKNLGLDTKRLQVLHVEANEFAERARYSVDPVKRTLKREALPSRTGVRGATS
;
A
#
# COMPACT_ATOMS: atom_id res chain seq x y z
N MET A 1 12.81 -2.99 16.77
CA MET A 1 12.24 -2.91 15.41
C MET A 1 13.31 -3.38 14.45
N THR A 2 13.03 -4.40 13.65
CA THR A 2 14.03 -5.11 12.84
C THR A 2 14.14 -4.44 11.48
N PHE A 3 15.30 -3.83 11.20
CA PHE A 3 15.61 -3.22 9.91
C PHE A 3 15.87 -4.33 8.88
N SER A 4 15.03 -4.39 7.85
CA SER A 4 15.27 -5.27 6.70
C SER A 4 16.24 -4.56 5.75
N SER A 5 17.54 -4.81 5.88
CA SER A 5 18.55 -4.27 4.97
C SER A 5 18.58 -5.08 3.66
N THR A 6 18.65 -4.38 2.53
CA THR A 6 19.21 -4.93 1.29
C THR A 6 20.73 -4.96 1.43
N GLY A 7 21.23 -5.89 2.26
CA GLY A 7 22.65 -6.27 2.33
C GLY A 7 23.59 -5.32 3.07
N SER A 8 23.54 -4.00 2.88
CA SER A 8 24.53 -3.06 3.47
C SER A 8 24.11 -1.60 3.64
N GLN A 9 22.94 -1.18 3.15
CA GLN A 9 22.49 0.21 3.25
C GLN A 9 21.36 0.34 4.28
N ASN A 10 21.47 1.37 5.13
CA ASN A 10 20.44 1.72 6.11
C ASN A 10 19.25 2.39 5.40
N VAL A 11 18.05 2.10 5.89
CA VAL A 11 16.82 2.73 5.41
C VAL A 11 16.59 3.99 6.22
N LYS A 12 16.52 5.14 5.54
CA LYS A 12 16.20 6.44 6.14
C LYS A 12 14.70 6.56 6.39
N SER A 13 13.89 6.25 5.37
CA SER A 13 12.43 6.32 5.46
C SER A 13 11.77 5.35 4.48
N VAL A 14 10.52 5.01 4.78
CA VAL A 14 9.67 4.21 3.89
C VAL A 14 8.35 4.95 3.79
N SER A 15 7.92 5.21 2.56
CA SER A 15 6.65 5.88 2.27
C SER A 15 5.82 4.99 1.36
N CYS A 16 4.52 4.92 1.62
CA CYS A 16 3.60 4.12 0.83
C CYS A 16 2.54 5.00 0.20
N CYS A 17 2.34 4.84 -1.11
CA CYS A 17 1.28 5.46 -1.88
C CYS A 17 0.29 4.40 -2.30
N LEU A 18 -0.98 4.62 -2.01
CA LEU A 18 -2.06 3.69 -2.32
C LEU A 18 -2.95 4.33 -3.35
N LEU A 19 -3.31 3.56 -4.38
CA LEU A 19 -4.40 3.91 -5.28
C LEU A 19 -5.61 3.07 -4.93
N PHE A 20 -6.71 3.73 -4.60
CA PHE A 20 -7.95 3.07 -4.19
C PHE A 20 -9.17 3.61 -4.92
N ASP A 21 -10.21 2.78 -5.07
CA ASP A 21 -11.52 3.23 -5.57
C ASP A 21 -12.28 3.95 -4.44
N PRO A 22 -12.63 5.24 -4.59
CA PRO A 22 -13.36 5.98 -3.57
C PRO A 22 -14.80 5.49 -3.34
N ARG A 23 -15.37 4.65 -4.22
CA ARG A 23 -16.72 4.10 -4.06
C ARG A 23 -16.77 2.96 -3.04
N GLY A 24 -15.74 2.11 -3.04
CA GLY A 24 -15.70 0.88 -2.26
C GLY A 24 -14.54 0.78 -1.28
N GLY A 25 -13.54 1.65 -1.39
CA GLY A 25 -12.31 1.56 -0.60
C GLY A 25 -11.34 0.48 -1.08
N GLU A 26 -11.58 -0.12 -2.24
CA GLU A 26 -10.76 -1.19 -2.79
C GLU A 26 -9.40 -0.64 -3.24
N ILE A 27 -8.31 -1.26 -2.78
CA ILE A 27 -6.95 -0.86 -3.16
C ILE A 27 -6.58 -1.58 -4.46
N HIS A 28 -6.31 -0.82 -5.51
CA HIS A 28 -5.91 -1.34 -6.82
C HIS A 28 -4.39 -1.38 -7.01
N HIS A 29 -3.66 -0.48 -6.33
CA HIS A 29 -2.19 -0.44 -6.42
C HIS A 29 -1.57 0.05 -5.12
N VAL A 30 -0.45 -0.56 -4.74
CA VAL A 30 0.38 -0.14 -3.61
C VAL A 30 1.78 0.12 -4.14
N HIS A 31 2.21 1.37 -4.03
CA HIS A 31 3.55 1.80 -4.39
C HIS A 31 4.34 2.07 -3.12
N ARG A 32 5.28 1.17 -2.80
CA ARG A 32 6.17 1.30 -1.64
C ARG A 32 7.51 1.88 -2.10
N VAL A 33 7.87 3.02 -1.55
CA VAL A 33 9.15 3.68 -1.78
C VAL A 33 10.00 3.56 -0.53
N VAL A 34 11.24 3.13 -0.70
CA VAL A 34 12.23 3.00 0.36
C VAL A 34 13.35 3.98 0.07
N THR A 35 13.49 4.99 0.93
CA THR A 35 14.58 5.97 0.85
C THR A 35 15.73 5.47 1.70
N MET A 36 16.88 5.26 1.07
CA MET A 36 18.10 4.81 1.76
C MET A 36 18.82 6.02 2.39
N GLU A 37 19.62 5.78 3.43
CA GLU A 37 20.49 6.81 4.00
C GLU A 37 21.45 7.36 2.93
N GLY A 38 21.57 8.70 2.86
CA GLY A 38 22.36 9.40 1.86
C GLY A 38 21.64 9.68 0.54
N ALA A 39 20.45 9.12 0.31
CA ALA A 39 19.62 9.46 -0.83
C ALA A 39 18.83 10.77 -0.61
N PRO A 40 18.54 11.54 -1.68
CA PRO A 40 17.64 12.68 -1.58
C PRO A 40 16.23 12.21 -1.23
N ASP A 41 15.52 13.00 -0.43
CA ASP A 41 14.12 12.72 -0.11
C ASP A 41 13.26 12.93 -1.36
N THR A 42 12.37 11.98 -1.64
CA THR A 42 11.34 12.15 -2.67
C THR A 42 10.18 12.92 -2.08
N SER A 43 9.77 14.00 -2.74
CA SER A 43 8.58 14.75 -2.31
C SER A 43 7.31 13.93 -2.51
N GLN A 44 6.27 14.22 -1.74
CA GLN A 44 4.97 13.54 -1.89
C GLN A 44 4.40 13.70 -3.30
N ALA A 45 4.58 14.88 -3.91
CA ALA A 45 4.10 15.18 -5.26
C ALA A 45 4.82 14.35 -6.34
N GLU A 46 6.14 14.18 -6.23
CA GLU A 46 6.91 13.33 -7.15
C GLU A 46 6.51 11.86 -7.00
N LEU A 47 6.31 11.42 -5.76
CA LEU A 47 5.91 10.05 -5.44
C LEU A 47 4.49 9.74 -5.93
N GLU A 48 3.57 10.70 -5.85
CA GLU A 48 2.23 10.61 -6.44
C GLU A 48 2.30 10.53 -7.97
N ALA A 49 3.04 11.44 -8.61
CA ALA A 49 3.17 11.47 -10.06
C ALA A 49 3.75 10.15 -10.61
N GLU A 50 4.76 9.60 -9.93
CA GLU A 50 5.35 8.31 -10.30
C GLU A 50 4.39 7.15 -10.08
N THR A 51 3.67 7.14 -8.95
CA THR A 51 2.64 6.13 -8.65
C THR A 51 1.56 6.11 -9.73
N LEU A 52 1.05 7.28 -10.12
CA LEU A 52 0.05 7.41 -11.19
C LEU A 52 0.60 6.98 -12.55
N ARG A 53 1.86 7.32 -12.85
CA ARG A 53 2.53 6.91 -14.09
C ARG A 53 2.64 5.39 -14.17
N VAL A 54 3.09 4.74 -13.10
CA VAL A 54 3.21 3.27 -13.02
C VAL A 54 1.85 2.61 -13.14
N ALA A 55 0.84 3.10 -12.42
CA ALA A 55 -0.51 2.56 -12.47
C ALA A 55 -1.14 2.66 -13.87
N LYS A 56 -0.93 3.79 -14.56
CA LYS A 56 -1.37 3.96 -15.95
C LYS A 56 -0.68 2.97 -16.89
N ASN A 57 0.62 2.72 -16.69
CA ASN A 57 1.37 1.73 -17.46
C ASN A 57 0.89 0.29 -17.22
N LEU A 58 0.36 0.01 -16.02
CA LEU A 58 -0.27 -1.27 -15.68
C LEU A 58 -1.70 -1.40 -16.25
N GLY A 59 -2.21 -0.37 -16.94
CA GLY A 59 -3.56 -0.37 -17.51
C GLY A 59 -4.68 -0.03 -16.53
N LEU A 60 -4.35 0.53 -15.35
CA LEU A 60 -5.36 0.98 -14.39
C LEU A 60 -5.99 2.31 -14.81
N ASP A 61 -7.31 2.45 -14.62
CA ASP A 61 -8.01 3.72 -14.85
C ASP A 61 -7.76 4.69 -13.69
N THR A 62 -6.60 5.34 -13.72
CA THR A 62 -6.17 6.28 -12.67
C THR A 62 -7.10 7.48 -12.50
N LYS A 63 -7.98 7.79 -13.45
CA LYS A 63 -8.96 8.88 -13.31
C LYS A 63 -10.09 8.55 -12.33
N ARG A 64 -10.34 7.26 -12.09
CA ARG A 64 -11.35 6.79 -11.14
C ARG A 64 -10.79 6.51 -9.75
N LEU A 65 -9.46 6.47 -9.63
CA LEU A 65 -8.76 6.14 -8.40
C LEU A 65 -8.38 7.41 -7.65
N GLN A 66 -8.35 7.31 -6.33
CA GLN A 66 -7.79 8.34 -5.45
C GLN A 66 -6.48 7.85 -4.84
N VAL A 67 -5.65 8.81 -4.49
CA VAL A 67 -4.34 8.58 -3.88
C VAL A 67 -4.47 8.73 -2.36
N LEU A 68 -3.90 7.79 -1.62
CA LEU A 68 -3.72 7.90 -0.17
C LEU A 68 -2.26 7.63 0.19
N HIS A 69 -1.64 8.57 0.89
CA HIS A 69 -0.31 8.40 1.46
C HIS A 69 -0.45 7.79 2.85
N VAL A 70 0.31 6.73 3.12
CA VAL A 70 0.37 6.09 4.44
C VAL A 70 1.82 5.93 4.87
N GLU A 71 2.03 6.06 6.18
CA GLU A 71 3.34 5.81 6.77
C GLU A 71 3.63 4.31 6.81
N ALA A 72 4.90 3.94 6.76
CA ALA A 72 5.30 2.54 6.72
C ALA A 72 4.92 1.74 7.97
N ASN A 73 4.71 2.42 9.10
CA ASN A 73 4.26 1.80 10.35
C ASN A 73 2.77 1.39 10.31
N GLU A 74 1.96 2.02 9.44
CA GLU A 74 0.54 1.70 9.26
C GLU A 74 0.35 0.49 8.33
N PHE A 75 1.33 0.23 7.46
CA PHE A 75 1.29 -0.82 6.47
C PHE A 75 2.19 -2.01 6.87
N ALA A 76 1.60 -2.97 7.59
CA ALA A 76 2.27 -4.20 7.99
C ALA A 76 2.25 -5.25 6.86
N GLU A 77 3.37 -5.90 6.65
CA GLU A 77 3.47 -7.00 5.69
C GLU A 77 2.51 -8.14 6.05
N ARG A 78 1.95 -8.82 5.03
CA ARG A 78 1.02 -9.96 5.17
C ARG A 78 -0.35 -9.67 5.79
N ALA A 79 -0.75 -8.41 5.94
CA ALA A 79 -2.12 -8.03 6.28
C ALA A 79 -2.93 -7.66 5.03
N ARG A 80 -4.25 -7.86 5.08
CA ARG A 80 -5.18 -7.31 4.09
C ARG A 80 -5.63 -5.93 4.54
N TYR A 81 -5.70 -5.02 3.58
CA TYR A 81 -6.08 -3.64 3.83
C TYR A 81 -7.10 -3.19 2.78
N SER A 82 -8.05 -2.39 3.24
CA SER A 82 -8.91 -1.55 2.42
C SER A 82 -8.77 -0.10 2.90
N VAL A 83 -9.23 0.87 2.11
CA VAL A 83 -9.27 2.27 2.51
C VAL A 83 -10.69 2.61 2.95
N ASP A 84 -10.86 3.30 4.08
CA ASP A 84 -12.14 3.93 4.40
C ASP A 84 -12.27 5.21 3.56
N PRO A 85 -13.16 5.29 2.55
CA PRO A 85 -13.23 6.45 1.67
C PRO A 85 -13.75 7.71 2.37
N VAL A 86 -14.44 7.58 3.50
CA VAL A 86 -14.98 8.72 4.27
C VAL A 86 -13.88 9.33 5.13
N LYS A 87 -13.11 8.49 5.82
CA LYS A 87 -12.03 8.93 6.70
C LYS A 87 -10.70 9.12 5.99
N ARG A 88 -10.56 8.57 4.77
CA ARG A 88 -9.32 8.48 4.01
C ARG A 88 -8.20 7.85 4.84
N THR A 89 -8.53 6.78 5.55
CA THR A 89 -7.58 6.05 6.39
C THR A 89 -7.48 4.60 5.98
N LEU A 90 -6.32 3.99 6.23
CA LEU A 90 -6.11 2.58 6.00
C LEU A 90 -6.90 1.77 7.02
N LYS A 91 -7.79 0.91 6.54
CA LYS A 91 -8.53 -0.05 7.35
C LYS A 91 -7.88 -1.42 7.19
N ARG A 92 -7.37 -1.95 8.30
CA ARG A 92 -6.92 -3.34 8.33
C ARG A 92 -8.13 -4.26 8.30
N GLU A 93 -8.20 -5.11 7.29
CA GLU A 93 -9.18 -6.17 7.24
C GLU A 93 -8.71 -7.33 8.12
N ALA A 94 -9.59 -7.81 8.98
CA ALA A 94 -9.38 -9.10 9.60
C ALA A 94 -9.30 -10.11 8.46
N LEU A 95 -8.16 -10.84 8.36
CA LEU A 95 -8.10 -12.01 7.51
C LEU A 95 -9.32 -12.86 7.84
N PRO A 96 -10.09 -13.36 6.86
CA PRO A 96 -11.13 -14.32 7.16
C PRO A 96 -10.44 -15.44 7.94
N SER A 97 -10.84 -15.61 9.19
CA SER A 97 -10.45 -16.77 9.97
C SER A 97 -10.76 -17.98 9.08
N ARG A 98 -9.77 -18.86 8.88
CA ARG A 98 -9.92 -20.09 8.10
C ARG A 98 -10.85 -21.07 8.84
N THR A 99 -12.09 -20.65 9.10
CA THR A 99 -13.09 -21.43 9.82
C THR A 99 -14.19 -21.83 8.86
N GLY A 100 -14.18 -23.12 8.47
CA GLY A 100 -15.18 -23.80 7.64
C GLY A 100 -14.82 -23.81 6.16
N VAL A 101 -14.66 -24.93 5.44
CA VAL A 101 -15.55 -26.10 5.40
C VAL A 101 -14.74 -27.39 5.23
N ARG A 102 -14.69 -28.25 6.26
CA ARG A 102 -14.50 -29.70 6.09
C ARG A 102 -15.78 -30.38 6.54
N GLY A 103 -16.76 -30.34 5.65
CA GLY A 103 -17.99 -31.10 5.71
C GLY A 103 -18.34 -31.53 4.30
N ALA A 104 -17.85 -32.70 3.90
CA ALA A 104 -18.41 -33.50 2.82
C ALA A 104 -18.13 -34.96 3.14
N THR A 105 -19.13 -35.56 3.78
CA THR A 105 -19.40 -36.99 3.93
C THR A 105 -19.40 -37.70 2.57
N SER A 106 -18.78 -38.87 2.49
CA SER A 106 -19.33 -40.16 2.00
C SER A 106 -18.29 -41.25 2.20
#